data_AF-A0A832GNF8-F1
#
_entry.id   AF-A0A832GNF8-F1
#
_cell.length_a   1.000
_cell.length_b   1.000
_cell.length_c   1.000
_cell.angle_alpha   90.00
_cell.angle_beta   90.00
_cell.angle_gamma   90.00
#
_symmetry.space_group_name_H-M   'P 1'
#
loop_
_entity.id
_entity.type
_entity.pdbx_description
1 polymer ?
#
loop_
_entity_poly.entity_id
_entity_poly.type
_entity_poly.pdbx_seq_one_letter_code
_entity_poly.pdbx_strand_id
1 'polypeptide(L)'
;MKFSIWVSPKLRKAYLQLSKKLKSSYADLILLPFPKRLTIFLKDLINGAPYDLFLKKIVEEEKIFYSINIFNYFYEEILKVCKELKKINPKLELNCYKEDENMLFQIQSAVKFSILTFKAASTSKINLDEWLHVLTENLRETKEYLDRETEFIEKQAQKYDNIICLANFEGKYYFQHLKNKFPVEIQYFALPYHFTPLEILTTFLNLKREIDDEKIMQFIKSHIDYIRNYVLTCDNLDEAYEKWVNENVNWINAWKKFKNN
;
A
#
# COMPACT_ATOMS: atom_id res chain seq x y z
N MET A 1 -24.32 -2.60 -11.14
CA MET A 1 -23.09 -2.83 -10.36
C MET A 1 -21.92 -2.03 -10.91
N LYS A 2 -21.25 -1.26 -10.05
CA LYS A 2 -20.03 -0.50 -10.31
C LYS A 2 -18.97 -0.93 -9.29
N PHE A 3 -17.89 -1.53 -9.76
CA PHE A 3 -16.79 -1.95 -8.89
C PHE A 3 -15.51 -1.22 -9.31
N SER A 4 -14.99 -0.36 -8.43
CA SER A 4 -13.74 0.36 -8.66
C SER A 4 -12.64 -0.08 -7.69
N ILE A 5 -11.46 -0.37 -8.22
CA ILE A 5 -10.23 -0.58 -7.46
C ILE A 5 -9.38 0.69 -7.56
N TRP A 6 -9.12 1.32 -6.42
CA TRP A 6 -8.35 2.56 -6.34
C TRP A 6 -6.96 2.25 -5.81
N VAL A 7 -5.97 2.42 -6.67
CA VAL A 7 -4.56 2.10 -6.44
C VAL A 7 -3.78 3.36 -6.11
N SER A 8 -3.06 3.34 -4.99
CA SER A 8 -2.19 4.44 -4.58
C SER A 8 -0.82 3.95 -4.08
N PRO A 9 0.27 4.68 -4.34
CA PRO A 9 1.52 4.47 -3.62
C PRO A 9 1.36 4.85 -2.14
N LYS A 10 2.21 4.32 -1.26
CA LYS A 10 2.29 4.71 0.17
C LYS A 10 2.94 6.09 0.36
N LEU A 11 2.31 7.12 -0.19
CA LEU A 11 2.69 8.53 -0.05
C LEU A 11 1.48 9.31 0.46
N ARG A 12 1.65 10.18 1.45
CA ARG A 12 0.53 10.94 2.04
C ARG A 12 -0.23 11.74 1.00
N LYS A 13 0.47 12.37 0.05
CA LYS A 13 -0.19 13.09 -1.05
C LYS A 13 -1.18 12.22 -1.84
N ALA A 14 -0.88 10.93 -2.01
CA ALA A 14 -1.76 10.00 -2.72
C ALA A 14 -3.01 9.70 -1.89
N TYR A 15 -2.85 9.52 -0.58
CA TYR A 15 -3.95 9.28 0.36
C TYR A 15 -4.87 10.51 0.50
N LEU A 16 -4.32 11.73 0.44
CA LEU A 16 -5.11 12.96 0.38
C LEU A 16 -5.90 13.09 -0.94
N GLN A 17 -5.33 12.66 -2.07
CA GLN A 17 -6.07 12.60 -3.34
C GLN A 17 -7.20 11.56 -3.29
N LEU A 18 -6.94 10.39 -2.70
CA LEU A 18 -7.94 9.36 -2.47
C LEU A 18 -9.08 9.88 -1.60
N SER A 19 -8.79 10.52 -0.46
CA SER A 19 -9.83 11.04 0.45
C SER A 19 -10.70 12.10 -0.24
N LYS A 20 -10.09 13.01 -1.01
CA LYS A 20 -10.81 14.01 -1.81
C LYS A 20 -11.74 13.37 -2.85
N LYS A 21 -11.26 12.34 -3.56
CA LYS A 21 -12.07 11.61 -4.54
C LYS A 21 -13.17 10.79 -3.87
N LEU A 22 -12.90 10.21 -2.72
CA LEU A 22 -13.86 9.43 -1.93
C LEU A 22 -15.05 10.30 -1.50
N LYS A 23 -14.79 11.53 -1.05
CA LYS A 23 -15.82 12.48 -0.61
C LYS A 23 -16.87 12.80 -1.67
N SER A 24 -16.50 12.75 -2.95
CA SER A 24 -17.42 13.01 -4.08
C SER A 24 -17.91 11.73 -4.77
N SER A 25 -17.71 10.56 -4.16
CA SER A 25 -18.05 9.27 -4.75
C SER A 25 -19.17 8.58 -3.96
N TYR A 26 -20.04 7.86 -4.67
CA TYR A 26 -21.06 7.01 -4.06
C TYR A 26 -20.55 5.57 -3.96
N ALA A 27 -20.78 4.92 -2.83
CA ALA A 27 -20.51 3.50 -2.61
C ALA A 27 -21.52 2.92 -1.62
N ASP A 28 -21.85 1.65 -1.82
CA ASP A 28 -22.56 0.81 -0.85
C ASP A 28 -21.56 0.11 0.08
N LEU A 29 -20.37 -0.20 -0.42
CA LEU A 29 -19.27 -0.82 0.33
C LEU A 29 -17.94 -0.15 0.01
N ILE A 30 -17.18 0.16 1.07
CA ILE A 30 -15.76 0.53 0.97
C ILE A 30 -14.92 -0.59 1.57
N LEU A 31 -14.01 -1.14 0.77
CA LEU A 31 -13.02 -2.14 1.17
C LEU A 31 -11.69 -1.47 1.50
N LEU A 32 -11.24 -1.63 2.75
CA LEU A 32 -10.01 -1.02 3.26
C LEU A 32 -8.88 -2.06 3.40
N PRO A 33 -7.62 -1.66 3.11
CA PRO A 33 -6.44 -2.55 3.10
C PRO A 33 -5.92 -2.85 4.51
N PHE A 34 -6.82 -3.20 5.41
CA PHE A 34 -6.53 -3.52 6.81
C PHE A 34 -6.88 -4.98 7.12
N PRO A 35 -6.44 -5.51 8.27
CA PRO A 35 -6.85 -6.82 8.72
C PRO A 35 -8.34 -6.92 9.01
N LYS A 36 -8.96 -8.03 8.64
CA LYS A 36 -10.41 -8.27 8.75
C LYS A 36 -10.96 -8.01 10.15
N ARG A 37 -10.23 -8.37 11.21
CA ARG A 37 -10.66 -8.13 12.61
C ARG A 37 -10.92 -6.66 12.93
N LEU A 38 -10.24 -5.73 12.27
CA LEU A 38 -10.45 -4.29 12.47
C LEU A 38 -11.79 -3.77 11.95
N THR A 39 -12.52 -4.58 11.18
CA THR A 39 -13.84 -4.23 10.63
C THR A 39 -14.81 -3.81 11.73
N ILE A 40 -14.81 -4.48 12.89
CA ILE A 40 -15.76 -4.17 13.96
C ILE A 40 -15.49 -2.78 14.57
N PHE A 41 -14.22 -2.44 14.82
CA PHE A 41 -13.83 -1.13 15.35
C PHE A 41 -14.06 0.00 14.34
N LEU A 42 -13.85 -0.27 13.05
CA LEU A 42 -14.15 0.69 12.00
C LEU A 42 -15.65 0.94 11.86
N LYS A 43 -16.49 -0.07 12.06
CA LYS A 43 -17.95 0.07 12.11
C LYS A 43 -18.37 0.97 13.28
N ASP A 44 -17.81 0.76 14.47
CA ASP A 44 -18.04 1.66 15.62
C ASP A 44 -17.67 3.12 15.28
N LEU A 45 -16.49 3.31 14.68
CA LEU A 45 -15.97 4.63 14.31
C LEU A 45 -16.91 5.39 13.37
N ILE A 46 -17.33 4.77 12.27
CA ILE A 46 -18.19 5.43 11.28
C ILE A 46 -19.62 5.65 11.81
N ASN A 47 -20.07 4.81 12.75
CA ASN A 47 -21.38 4.96 13.40
C ASN A 47 -21.41 6.01 14.50
N GLY A 48 -20.28 6.67 14.79
CA GLY A 48 -20.24 7.83 15.66
C GLY A 48 -19.19 7.80 16.76
N ALA A 49 -18.55 6.65 17.00
CA ALA A 49 -17.56 6.55 18.06
C ALA A 49 -16.42 7.60 17.90
N PRO A 50 -15.84 8.07 19.02
CA PRO A 50 -14.70 8.98 18.98
C PRO A 50 -13.50 8.33 18.30
N TYR A 51 -12.73 9.12 17.55
CA TYR A 51 -11.52 8.64 16.87
C TYR A 51 -10.46 8.14 17.86
N ASP A 52 -10.28 8.85 18.97
CA ASP A 52 -9.30 8.47 20.01
C ASP A 52 -9.66 7.13 20.66
N LEU A 53 -10.96 6.82 20.79
CA LEU A 53 -11.41 5.53 21.30
C LEU A 53 -11.08 4.41 20.32
N PHE A 54 -11.27 4.66 19.02
CA PHE A 54 -10.88 3.73 17.96
C PHE A 54 -9.37 3.45 17.98
N LEU A 55 -8.56 4.49 18.07
CA LEU A 55 -7.11 4.38 18.19
C LEU A 55 -6.70 3.57 19.43
N LYS A 56 -7.34 3.86 20.58
CA LYS A 56 -7.08 3.15 21.83
C LYS A 56 -7.37 1.65 21.71
N LYS A 57 -8.56 1.27 21.20
CA LYS A 57 -8.92 -0.14 20.96
C LYS A 57 -7.91 -0.85 20.06
N ILE A 58 -7.50 -0.18 18.98
CA ILE A 58 -6.48 -0.70 18.06
C ILE A 58 -5.10 -0.88 18.72
N VAL A 59 -4.71 -0.04 19.67
CA VAL A 59 -3.43 -0.21 20.39
C VAL A 59 -3.53 -1.33 21.43
N GLU A 60 -4.60 -1.32 22.21
CA GLU A 60 -4.78 -2.21 23.37
C GLU A 60 -5.12 -3.65 22.98
N GLU A 61 -6.01 -3.83 22.02
CA GLU A 61 -6.53 -5.17 21.68
C GLU A 61 -5.61 -5.89 20.69
N GLU A 62 -4.82 -5.15 19.92
CA GLU A 62 -4.23 -5.72 18.70
C GLU A 62 -2.70 -5.76 18.69
N LYS A 63 -1.99 -4.93 19.48
CA LYS A 63 -0.51 -4.81 19.40
C LYS A 63 0.03 -4.59 17.96
N ILE A 64 -0.83 -4.14 17.05
CA ILE A 64 -0.64 -4.28 15.60
C ILE A 64 0.15 -3.11 15.00
N PHE A 65 0.02 -1.90 15.55
CA PHE A 65 0.63 -0.73 14.94
C PHE A 65 1.88 -0.31 15.70
N TYR A 66 3.04 -0.70 15.15
CA TYR A 66 4.36 -0.24 15.62
C TYR A 66 4.50 1.28 15.61
N SER A 67 3.62 2.00 14.89
CA SER A 67 3.49 3.45 15.03
C SER A 67 2.08 3.91 14.66
N ILE A 68 1.31 4.29 15.68
CA ILE A 68 0.01 4.95 15.49
C ILE A 68 0.15 6.23 14.66
N ASN A 69 1.31 6.88 14.75
CA ASN A 69 1.62 8.07 13.97
C ASN A 69 1.68 7.75 12.48
N ILE A 70 2.30 6.63 12.08
CA ILE A 70 2.33 6.20 10.67
C ILE A 70 0.93 5.85 10.18
N PHE A 71 0.12 5.17 11.01
CA PHE A 71 -1.27 4.88 10.66
C PHE A 71 -2.07 6.16 10.41
N ASN A 72 -2.05 7.09 11.37
CA ASN A 72 -2.73 8.38 11.25
C ASN A 72 -2.21 9.19 10.06
N TYR A 73 -0.90 9.16 9.82
CA TYR A 73 -0.26 9.88 8.72
C TYR A 73 -0.86 9.54 7.36
N PHE A 74 -1.28 8.28 7.14
CA PHE A 74 -1.90 7.86 5.89
C PHE A 74 -3.43 7.82 5.92
N TYR A 75 -4.04 7.32 7.00
CA TYR A 75 -5.45 6.89 6.95
C TYR A 75 -6.44 7.80 7.66
N GLU A 76 -5.98 8.74 8.49
CA GLU A 76 -6.87 9.61 9.28
C GLU A 76 -7.92 10.31 8.40
N GLU A 77 -7.48 10.93 7.30
CA GLU A 77 -8.36 11.66 6.40
C GLU A 77 -9.32 10.75 5.64
N ILE A 78 -8.91 9.53 5.28
CA ILE A 78 -9.80 8.55 4.66
C ILE A 78 -10.91 8.16 5.64
N LEU A 79 -10.56 7.89 6.90
CA LEU A 79 -11.52 7.48 7.93
C LEU A 79 -12.50 8.60 8.30
N LYS A 80 -12.03 9.86 8.37
CA LYS A 80 -12.90 11.03 8.54
C LYS A 80 -13.92 11.13 7.40
N VAL A 81 -13.48 10.98 6.15
CA VAL A 81 -14.38 10.99 4.99
C VAL A 81 -15.37 9.83 5.04
N CYS A 82 -14.94 8.62 5.41
CA CYS A 82 -15.87 7.49 5.57
C CYS A 82 -16.96 7.77 6.62
N LYS A 83 -16.62 8.43 7.73
CA LYS A 83 -17.59 8.86 8.75
C LYS A 83 -18.57 9.90 8.20
N GLU A 84 -18.10 10.84 7.39
CA GLU A 84 -18.99 11.80 6.69
C GLU A 84 -19.92 11.09 5.70
N LEU A 85 -19.38 10.18 4.89
CA LEU A 85 -20.17 9.41 3.91
C LEU A 85 -21.23 8.54 4.57
N LYS A 86 -20.95 7.95 5.73
CA LYS A 86 -21.93 7.16 6.49
C LYS A 86 -23.14 7.99 6.96
N LYS A 87 -22.95 9.29 7.22
CA LYS A 87 -24.07 10.20 7.53
C LYS A 87 -24.96 10.48 6.32
N ILE A 88 -24.36 10.55 5.13
CA ILE A 88 -25.05 10.81 3.86
C ILE A 88 -25.75 9.54 3.35
N ASN A 89 -25.05 8.40 3.42
CA ASN A 89 -25.56 7.08 3.09
C ASN A 89 -25.53 6.18 4.34
N PRO A 90 -26.63 6.13 5.12
CA PRO A 90 -26.72 5.26 6.30
C PRO A 90 -26.53 3.77 6.00
N LYS A 91 -26.70 3.33 4.75
CA LYS A 91 -26.51 1.93 4.33
C LYS A 91 -25.05 1.60 3.98
N LEU A 92 -24.16 2.59 3.89
CA LEU A 92 -22.74 2.38 3.58
C LEU A 92 -22.12 1.39 4.56
N GLU A 93 -21.46 0.35 4.05
CA GLU A 93 -20.65 -0.57 4.82
C GLU A 93 -19.15 -0.32 4.62
N LEU A 94 -18.38 -0.61 5.67
CA LEU A 94 -16.92 -0.63 5.64
C LEU A 94 -16.48 -2.02 6.06
N ASN A 95 -15.71 -2.69 5.20
CA ASN A 95 -15.08 -3.97 5.52
C ASN A 95 -13.58 -3.91 5.22
N CYS A 96 -12.82 -4.63 6.03
CA CYS A 96 -11.39 -4.85 5.80
C CYS A 96 -11.19 -6.18 5.08
N TYR A 97 -10.14 -6.30 4.26
CA TYR A 97 -9.95 -7.50 3.43
C TYR A 97 -8.63 -8.25 3.65
N LYS A 98 -7.65 -7.67 4.35
CA LYS A 98 -6.37 -8.37 4.59
C LYS A 98 -6.54 -9.41 5.70
N GLU A 99 -5.75 -10.48 5.62
CA GLU A 99 -5.65 -11.45 6.71
C GLU A 99 -4.76 -10.91 7.84
N ASP A 100 -5.02 -11.36 9.06
CA ASP A 100 -4.23 -10.96 10.24
C ASP A 100 -2.78 -11.44 10.14
N GLU A 101 -2.59 -12.66 9.62
CA GLU A 101 -1.29 -13.25 9.40
C GLU A 101 -0.49 -12.50 8.32
N ASN A 102 -1.17 -11.93 7.31
CA ASN A 102 -0.51 -11.13 6.26
C ASN A 102 0.20 -9.93 6.89
N MET A 103 -0.43 -9.28 7.86
CA MET A 103 0.15 -8.12 8.52
C MET A 103 1.40 -8.48 9.34
N LEU A 104 1.33 -9.54 10.14
CA LEU A 104 2.49 -10.03 10.90
C LEU A 104 3.64 -10.39 9.96
N PHE A 105 3.32 -11.09 8.87
CA PHE A 105 4.27 -11.44 7.84
C PHE A 105 4.91 -10.21 7.16
N GLN A 106 4.13 -9.17 6.84
CA GLN A 106 4.65 -7.92 6.27
C GLN A 106 5.60 -7.20 7.22
N ILE A 107 5.30 -7.19 8.53
CA ILE A 107 6.17 -6.62 9.55
C ILE A 107 7.48 -7.40 9.63
N GLN A 108 7.41 -8.73 9.73
CA GLN A 108 8.60 -9.59 9.78
C GLN A 108 9.48 -9.41 8.52
N SER A 109 8.84 -9.32 7.35
CA SER A 109 9.53 -9.06 6.09
C SER A 109 10.21 -7.69 6.07
N ALA A 110 9.52 -6.64 6.54
CA ALA A 110 10.10 -5.30 6.64
C ALA A 110 11.32 -5.27 7.59
N VAL A 111 11.26 -6.02 8.70
CA VAL A 111 12.40 -6.18 9.62
C VAL A 111 13.56 -6.91 8.95
N LYS A 112 13.30 -8.03 8.25
CA LYS A 112 14.33 -8.76 7.48
C LYS A 112 15.02 -7.83 6.47
N PHE A 113 14.27 -7.09 5.65
CA PHE A 113 14.82 -6.13 4.71
C PHE A 113 15.60 -5.01 5.40
N SER A 114 15.11 -4.49 6.52
CA SER A 114 15.81 -3.45 7.28
C SER A 114 17.15 -3.93 7.83
N ILE A 115 17.22 -5.18 8.33
CA ILE A 115 18.46 -5.80 8.78
C ILE A 115 19.45 -5.96 7.62
N LEU A 116 18.98 -6.46 6.48
CA LEU A 116 19.83 -6.60 5.28
C LEU A 116 20.37 -5.26 4.80
N THR A 117 19.51 -4.25 4.71
CA THR A 117 19.89 -2.89 4.35
C THR A 117 20.90 -2.31 5.34
N PHE A 118 20.67 -2.47 6.64
CA PHE A 118 21.58 -1.99 7.68
C PHE A 118 22.95 -2.67 7.63
N LYS A 119 22.99 -4.01 7.53
CA LYS A 119 24.23 -4.79 7.39
C LYS A 119 25.03 -4.30 6.17
N ALA A 120 24.38 -4.15 5.03
CA ALA A 120 25.04 -3.73 3.80
C ALA A 120 25.51 -2.28 3.87
N ALA A 121 24.70 -1.37 4.43
CA ALA A 121 25.07 0.03 4.62
C ALA A 121 26.28 0.20 5.57
N SER A 122 26.38 -0.65 6.60
CA SER A 122 27.42 -0.56 7.62
C SER A 122 28.73 -1.24 7.23
N THR A 123 28.67 -2.29 6.40
CA THR A 123 29.85 -3.09 6.02
C THR A 123 30.31 -2.86 4.58
N SER A 124 29.52 -2.16 3.78
CA SER A 124 29.68 -2.04 2.32
C SER A 124 29.72 -3.39 1.59
N LYS A 125 29.29 -4.48 2.24
CA LYS A 125 29.22 -5.83 1.67
C LYS A 125 27.76 -6.24 1.51
N ILE A 126 27.42 -6.70 0.32
CA ILE A 126 26.09 -7.25 0.01
C ILE A 126 26.23 -8.76 -0.16
N ASN A 127 25.49 -9.52 0.64
CA ASN A 127 25.35 -10.96 0.47
C ASN A 127 24.15 -11.22 -0.46
N LEU A 128 24.42 -11.45 -1.75
CA LEU A 128 23.37 -11.61 -2.76
C LEU A 128 22.44 -12.79 -2.45
N ASP A 129 22.99 -13.92 -2.01
CA ASP A 129 22.21 -15.12 -1.70
C ASP A 129 21.21 -14.86 -0.55
N GLU A 130 21.64 -14.15 0.49
CA GLU A 130 20.78 -13.78 1.63
C GLU A 130 19.64 -12.85 1.17
N TRP A 131 19.94 -11.87 0.30
CA TRP A 131 18.93 -10.99 -0.28
C TRP A 131 17.94 -11.74 -1.16
N LEU A 132 18.42 -12.60 -2.07
CA LEU A 132 17.58 -13.40 -2.95
C LEU A 132 16.68 -14.36 -2.17
N HIS A 133 17.21 -14.96 -1.10
CA HIS A 133 16.42 -15.82 -0.22
C HIS A 133 15.26 -15.05 0.41
N VAL A 134 15.51 -13.88 1.02
CA VAL A 134 14.46 -13.06 1.63
C VAL A 134 13.46 -12.53 0.59
N LEU A 135 13.93 -12.12 -0.59
CA LEU A 135 13.06 -11.63 -1.68
C LEU A 135 12.13 -12.74 -2.21
N THR A 136 12.67 -13.92 -2.47
CA THR A 136 11.92 -15.05 -3.03
C THR A 136 10.93 -15.63 -2.03
N GLU A 137 11.34 -15.79 -0.77
CA GLU A 137 10.43 -16.13 0.34
C GLU A 137 9.30 -15.09 0.41
N ASN A 138 9.66 -13.80 0.40
CA ASN A 138 8.67 -12.74 0.54
C ASN A 138 7.64 -12.72 -0.60
N LEU A 139 8.09 -12.91 -1.85
CA LEU A 139 7.25 -12.97 -3.04
C LEU A 139 6.27 -14.16 -3.01
N ARG A 140 6.75 -15.33 -2.59
CA ARG A 140 5.92 -16.55 -2.52
C ARG A 140 4.78 -16.37 -1.53
N GLU A 141 5.10 -16.01 -0.29
CA GLU A 141 4.12 -15.83 0.78
C GLU A 141 3.14 -14.68 0.46
N THR A 142 3.64 -13.58 -0.10
CA THR A 142 2.79 -12.46 -0.53
C THR A 142 1.72 -12.93 -1.53
N LYS A 143 2.08 -13.78 -2.48
CA LYS A 143 1.13 -14.31 -3.47
C LYS A 143 -0.01 -15.08 -2.81
N GLU A 144 0.28 -15.93 -1.84
CA GLU A 144 -0.75 -16.71 -1.12
C GLU A 144 -1.74 -15.82 -0.37
N TYR A 145 -1.28 -14.69 0.17
CA TYR A 145 -2.18 -13.70 0.77
C TYR A 145 -3.00 -12.96 -0.29
N LEU A 146 -2.40 -12.58 -1.42
CA LEU A 146 -3.13 -11.91 -2.50
C LEU A 146 -4.25 -12.78 -3.07
N ASP A 147 -4.05 -14.09 -3.17
CA ASP A 147 -5.09 -15.03 -3.63
C ASP A 147 -6.28 -15.04 -2.64
N ARG A 148 -6.01 -15.22 -1.34
CA ARG A 148 -7.05 -15.18 -0.28
C ARG A 148 -7.79 -13.84 -0.20
N GLU A 149 -7.06 -12.74 -0.33
CA GLU A 149 -7.63 -11.39 -0.37
C GLU A 149 -8.54 -11.22 -1.59
N THR A 150 -8.12 -11.70 -2.76
CA THR A 150 -8.91 -11.66 -4.00
C THR A 150 -10.20 -12.45 -3.86
N GLU A 151 -10.14 -13.66 -3.30
CA GLU A 151 -11.33 -14.49 -3.04
C GLU A 151 -12.31 -13.79 -2.09
N PHE A 152 -11.80 -13.10 -1.06
CA PHE A 152 -12.64 -12.33 -0.16
C PHE A 152 -13.30 -11.16 -0.90
N ILE A 153 -12.52 -10.38 -1.66
CA ILE A 153 -13.03 -9.25 -2.44
C ILE A 153 -14.10 -9.70 -3.44
N GLU A 154 -13.90 -10.85 -4.11
CA GLU A 154 -14.88 -11.48 -5.00
C GLU A 154 -16.20 -11.79 -4.29
N LYS A 155 -16.15 -12.38 -3.09
CA LYS A 155 -17.35 -12.66 -2.28
C LYS A 155 -18.10 -11.39 -1.88
N GLN A 156 -17.40 -10.28 -1.71
CA GLN A 156 -18.03 -8.97 -1.45
C GLN A 156 -18.64 -8.40 -2.74
N ALA A 157 -17.97 -8.56 -3.89
CA ALA A 157 -18.47 -8.16 -5.20
C ALA A 157 -19.80 -8.80 -5.61
N GLN A 158 -20.09 -9.99 -5.09
CA GLN A 158 -21.37 -10.67 -5.31
C GLN A 158 -22.54 -10.11 -4.48
N LYS A 159 -22.25 -9.32 -3.43
CA LYS A 159 -23.25 -8.87 -2.44
C LYS A 159 -23.65 -7.40 -2.58
N TYR A 160 -22.80 -6.58 -3.17
CA TYR A 160 -22.99 -5.13 -3.23
C TYR A 160 -22.92 -4.61 -4.66
N ASP A 161 -23.77 -3.64 -4.96
CA ASP A 161 -23.82 -3.05 -6.30
C ASP A 161 -22.72 -2.01 -6.53
N ASN A 162 -22.39 -1.18 -5.53
CA ASN A 162 -21.39 -0.12 -5.68
C ASN A 162 -20.25 -0.31 -4.69
N ILE A 163 -19.08 -0.72 -5.20
CA ILE A 163 -17.92 -1.08 -4.37
C ILE A 163 -16.72 -0.23 -4.73
N ILE A 164 -16.07 0.32 -3.71
CA ILE A 164 -14.77 0.97 -3.81
C ILE A 164 -13.76 0.16 -3.00
N CYS A 165 -12.76 -0.41 -3.66
CA CYS A 165 -11.67 -1.13 -3.01
C CYS A 165 -10.40 -0.29 -3.02
N LEU A 166 -9.93 0.13 -1.84
CA LEU A 166 -8.68 0.84 -1.69
C LEU A 166 -7.52 -0.17 -1.61
N ALA A 167 -6.48 0.02 -2.41
CA ALA A 167 -5.32 -0.86 -2.46
C ALA A 167 -4.04 -0.05 -2.74
N ASN A 168 -2.86 -0.63 -2.43
CA ASN A 168 -1.64 -0.17 -3.08
C ASN A 168 -1.47 -0.86 -4.44
N PHE A 169 -0.25 -0.98 -4.96
CA PHE A 169 -0.02 -1.56 -6.29
C PHE A 169 -0.44 -3.03 -6.43
N GLU A 170 -0.67 -3.73 -5.31
CA GLU A 170 -1.36 -5.03 -5.30
C GLU A 170 -2.77 -4.98 -5.90
N GLY A 171 -3.41 -3.80 -5.97
CA GLY A 171 -4.71 -3.64 -6.64
C GLY A 171 -4.69 -4.02 -8.12
N LYS A 172 -3.52 -3.97 -8.78
CA LYS A 172 -3.35 -4.52 -10.13
C LYS A 172 -3.55 -6.03 -10.15
N TYR A 173 -3.09 -6.75 -9.13
CA TYR A 173 -3.29 -8.20 -9.00
C TYR A 173 -4.77 -8.53 -8.88
N TYR A 174 -5.48 -7.85 -7.98
CA TYR A 174 -6.92 -8.01 -7.79
C TYR A 174 -7.69 -7.73 -9.09
N PHE A 175 -7.37 -6.63 -9.77
CA PHE A 175 -8.00 -6.28 -11.05
C PHE A 175 -7.84 -7.38 -12.10
N GLN A 176 -6.63 -7.94 -12.27
CA GLN A 176 -6.40 -8.98 -13.28
C GLN A 176 -7.25 -10.24 -13.05
N HIS A 177 -7.51 -10.59 -11.79
CA HIS A 177 -8.32 -11.76 -11.43
C HIS A 177 -9.83 -11.49 -11.49
N LEU A 178 -10.25 -10.24 -11.26
CA LEU A 178 -11.67 -9.87 -11.13
C LEU A 178 -12.29 -9.32 -12.42
N LYS A 179 -11.50 -8.73 -13.33
CA LYS A 179 -11.98 -8.03 -14.54
C LYS A 179 -12.80 -8.91 -15.51
N ASN A 180 -12.59 -10.23 -15.48
CA ASN A 180 -13.32 -11.18 -16.34
C ASN A 180 -14.63 -11.67 -15.69
N LYS A 181 -14.81 -11.41 -14.39
CA LYS A 181 -15.97 -11.86 -13.60
C LYS A 181 -16.94 -10.71 -13.30
N PHE A 182 -16.41 -9.49 -13.18
CA PHE A 182 -17.16 -8.28 -12.87
C PHE A 182 -16.69 -7.12 -13.77
N PRO A 183 -17.56 -6.15 -14.13
CA PRO A 183 -17.17 -4.85 -14.69
C PRO A 183 -16.36 -4.03 -13.67
N VAL A 184 -15.09 -4.38 -13.51
CA VAL A 184 -14.16 -3.70 -12.61
C VAL A 184 -13.44 -2.57 -13.35
N GLU A 185 -13.42 -1.39 -12.75
CA GLU A 185 -12.57 -0.27 -13.16
C GLU A 185 -11.37 -0.16 -12.24
N ILE A 186 -10.19 0.13 -12.78
CA ILE A 186 -8.99 0.43 -11.99
C ILE A 186 -8.60 1.89 -12.16
N GLN A 187 -8.41 2.60 -11.05
CA GLN A 187 -8.00 3.99 -11.03
C GLN A 187 -6.70 4.14 -10.24
N TYR A 188 -5.73 4.83 -10.82
CA TYR A 188 -4.43 5.11 -10.19
C TYR A 188 -4.37 6.54 -9.67
N PHE A 189 -3.80 6.71 -8.48
CA PHE A 189 -3.65 7.99 -7.81
C PHE A 189 -2.17 8.37 -7.66
N ALA A 190 -1.89 9.67 -7.56
CA ALA A 190 -0.54 10.24 -7.50
C ALA A 190 0.37 9.84 -8.68
N LEU A 191 -0.16 9.86 -9.90
CA LEU A 191 0.64 9.67 -11.12
C LEU A 191 1.30 10.99 -11.60
N PRO A 192 2.52 10.90 -12.16
CA PRO A 192 3.35 9.70 -12.30
C PRO A 192 4.01 9.31 -10.97
N TYR A 193 4.08 7.99 -10.73
CA TYR A 193 4.85 7.40 -9.64
C TYR A 193 5.96 6.54 -10.25
N HIS A 194 7.19 6.69 -9.76
CA HIS A 194 8.31 5.84 -10.11
C HIS A 194 8.57 4.89 -8.96
N PHE A 195 8.59 3.60 -9.25
CA PHE A 195 8.85 2.57 -8.24
C PHE A 195 10.23 2.77 -7.63
N THR A 196 10.34 2.59 -6.32
CA THR A 196 11.63 2.56 -5.61
C THR A 196 12.49 1.40 -6.13
N PRO A 197 13.82 1.40 -5.90
CA PRO A 197 14.68 0.35 -6.43
C PRO A 197 14.26 -1.07 -5.99
N LEU A 198 13.80 -1.23 -4.74
CA LEU A 198 13.32 -2.50 -4.23
C LEU A 198 11.97 -2.90 -4.86
N GLU A 199 11.06 -1.95 -5.08
CA GLU A 199 9.79 -2.21 -5.79
C GLU A 199 10.03 -2.63 -7.26
N ILE A 200 11.01 -2.00 -7.93
CA ILE A 200 11.43 -2.38 -9.29
C ILE A 200 11.99 -3.81 -9.28
N LEU A 201 12.94 -4.11 -8.39
CA LEU A 201 13.53 -5.45 -8.26
C LEU A 201 12.46 -6.53 -8.00
N THR A 202 11.57 -6.28 -7.04
CA THR A 202 10.45 -7.16 -6.70
C THR A 202 9.55 -7.41 -7.91
N THR A 203 9.30 -6.38 -8.72
CA THR A 203 8.52 -6.50 -9.96
C THR A 203 9.22 -7.37 -11.01
N PHE A 204 10.54 -7.22 -11.21
CA PHE A 204 11.29 -8.05 -12.15
C PHE A 204 11.26 -9.53 -11.75
N LEU A 205 11.52 -9.82 -10.48
CA LEU A 205 11.53 -11.17 -9.93
C LEU A 205 10.14 -11.82 -10.01
N ASN A 206 9.07 -11.07 -9.66
CA ASN A 206 7.71 -11.59 -9.72
C ASN A 206 7.26 -11.92 -11.15
N LEU A 207 7.70 -11.14 -12.13
CA LEU A 207 7.42 -11.39 -13.55
C LEU A 207 8.27 -12.52 -14.16
N LYS A 208 9.12 -13.19 -13.36
CA LYS A 208 10.07 -14.22 -13.81
C LYS A 208 10.88 -13.78 -15.02
N ARG A 209 11.22 -12.49 -15.09
CA ARG A 209 12.08 -11.97 -16.15
C ARG A 209 13.51 -12.38 -15.87
N GLU A 210 14.24 -12.77 -16.91
CA GLU A 210 15.69 -12.98 -16.80
C GLU A 210 16.34 -11.66 -16.38
N ILE A 211 17.00 -11.71 -15.22
CA ILE A 211 17.78 -10.63 -14.65
C ILE A 211 19.02 -11.28 -14.06
N ASP A 212 20.19 -10.79 -14.48
CA ASP A 212 21.46 -11.29 -13.97
C ASP A 212 21.76 -10.77 -12.57
N ASP A 213 22.66 -11.47 -11.88
CA ASP A 213 23.09 -11.16 -10.52
C ASP A 213 23.68 -9.75 -10.40
N GLU A 214 24.37 -9.26 -11.44
CA GLU A 214 24.96 -7.92 -11.47
C GLU A 214 23.89 -6.83 -11.38
N LYS A 215 22.80 -7.00 -12.13
CA LYS A 215 21.68 -6.06 -12.15
C LYS A 215 20.84 -6.15 -10.88
N ILE A 216 20.67 -7.34 -10.31
CA ILE A 216 20.05 -7.50 -8.98
C ILE A 216 20.86 -6.75 -7.93
N MET A 217 22.19 -6.93 -7.94
CA MET A 217 23.11 -6.21 -7.06
C MET A 217 23.02 -4.70 -7.24
N GLN A 218 22.87 -4.21 -8.47
CA GLN A 218 22.67 -2.79 -8.74
C GLN A 218 21.39 -2.26 -8.10
N PHE A 219 20.26 -2.97 -8.20
CA PHE A 219 19.02 -2.57 -7.53
C PHE A 219 19.13 -2.57 -6.01
N ILE A 220 19.82 -3.57 -5.43
CA ILE A 220 20.06 -3.64 -3.99
C ILE A 220 20.91 -2.44 -3.54
N LYS A 221 22.00 -2.13 -4.25
CA LYS A 221 22.83 -0.94 -3.98
C LYS A 221 22.00 0.34 -4.03
N SER A 222 21.23 0.53 -5.09
CA SER A 222 20.34 1.69 -5.23
C SER A 222 19.29 1.77 -4.11
N HIS A 223 18.77 0.64 -3.64
CA HIS A 223 17.86 0.61 -2.48
C HIS A 223 18.57 1.05 -1.20
N ILE A 224 19.78 0.55 -0.94
CA ILE A 224 20.58 0.94 0.23
C ILE A 224 20.86 2.45 0.19
N ASP A 225 21.24 2.99 -0.97
CA ASP A 225 21.48 4.42 -1.17
C ASP A 225 20.20 5.24 -0.98
N TYR A 226 19.05 4.75 -1.48
CA TYR A 226 17.75 5.39 -1.26
C TYR A 226 17.43 5.50 0.24
N ILE A 227 17.61 4.42 0.99
CA ILE A 227 17.36 4.43 2.43
C ILE A 227 18.33 5.38 3.15
N ARG A 228 19.64 5.23 2.91
CA ARG A 228 20.69 5.95 3.63
C ARG A 228 20.67 7.46 3.37
N ASN A 229 20.49 7.87 2.11
CA ASN A 229 20.68 9.26 1.71
C ASN A 229 19.38 10.06 1.65
N TYR A 230 18.21 9.41 1.70
CA TYR A 230 16.91 10.07 1.59
C TYR A 230 15.97 9.70 2.74
N VAL A 231 15.66 8.41 2.94
CA VAL A 231 14.66 8.01 3.94
C VAL A 231 15.11 8.34 5.36
N LEU A 232 16.40 8.20 5.68
CA LEU A 232 16.94 8.49 7.01
C LEU A 232 17.29 9.97 7.24
N THR A 233 17.34 10.78 6.19
CA THR A 233 17.85 12.17 6.23
C THR A 233 16.77 13.22 6.02
N CYS A 234 15.62 12.86 5.45
CA CYS A 234 14.49 13.76 5.23
C CYS A 234 13.47 13.64 6.39
N ASP A 235 12.62 14.65 6.54
CA ASP A 235 11.68 14.71 7.67
C ASP A 235 10.55 13.68 7.56
N ASN A 236 10.20 13.30 6.33
CA ASN A 236 9.12 12.36 6.05
C ASN A 236 9.31 11.61 4.72
N LEU A 237 8.51 10.56 4.52
CA LEU A 237 8.61 9.69 3.36
C LEU A 237 8.25 10.39 2.03
N ASP A 238 7.29 11.33 2.05
CA ASP A 238 6.90 12.07 0.85
C ASP A 238 8.07 12.94 0.36
N GLU A 239 8.74 13.65 1.27
CA GLU A 239 9.94 14.44 0.97
C GLU A 239 11.09 13.55 0.47
N ALA A 240 11.38 12.45 1.19
CA ALA A 240 12.44 11.51 0.80
C ALA A 240 12.24 11.00 -0.63
N TYR A 241 11.00 10.59 -0.95
CA TYR A 241 10.65 10.12 -2.28
C TYR A 241 10.78 11.22 -3.34
N GLU A 242 10.26 12.42 -3.08
CA GLU A 242 10.31 13.52 -4.04
C GLU A 242 11.73 13.97 -4.35
N LYS A 243 12.57 14.08 -3.31
CA LYS A 243 13.99 14.42 -3.46
C LYS A 243 14.72 13.36 -4.27
N TRP A 244 14.56 12.08 -3.92
CA TRP A 244 15.18 10.97 -4.65
C TRP A 244 14.77 10.96 -6.13
N VAL A 245 13.47 11.11 -6.41
CA VAL A 245 12.97 11.13 -7.79
C VAL A 245 13.56 12.30 -8.58
N ASN A 246 13.59 13.50 -8.00
CA ASN A 246 14.13 14.69 -8.70
C ASN A 246 15.61 14.54 -9.04
N GLU A 247 16.38 13.87 -8.18
CA GLU A 247 17.83 13.71 -8.37
C GLU A 247 18.19 12.52 -9.26
N ASN A 248 17.38 11.46 -9.29
CA ASN A 248 17.76 10.18 -9.90
C ASN A 248 16.87 9.72 -11.07
N VAL A 249 15.74 10.39 -11.34
CA VAL A 249 14.71 9.89 -12.27
C VAL A 249 14.41 10.92 -13.38
N ASN A 250 15.24 10.88 -14.43
CA ASN A 250 15.20 11.84 -15.53
C ASN A 250 13.84 11.99 -16.24
N TRP A 251 13.10 10.89 -16.42
CA TRP A 251 11.83 10.92 -17.16
C TRP A 251 10.71 11.62 -16.37
N ILE A 252 10.72 11.56 -15.03
CA ILE A 252 9.76 12.32 -14.22
C ILE A 252 10.04 13.81 -14.33
N ASN A 253 11.32 14.20 -14.32
CA ASN A 253 11.72 15.59 -14.48
C ASN A 253 11.29 16.13 -15.86
N ALA A 254 11.44 15.33 -16.91
CA ALA A 254 10.91 15.68 -18.23
C ALA A 254 9.38 15.86 -18.22
N TRP A 255 8.64 14.91 -17.63
CA TRP A 255 7.18 14.99 -17.53
C TRP A 255 6.69 16.24 -16.76
N LYS A 256 7.34 16.58 -15.65
CA LYS A 256 7.00 17.79 -14.86
C LYS A 256 7.15 19.07 -15.69
N LYS A 257 8.19 19.16 -16.52
CA LYS A 257 8.41 20.30 -17.43
C LYS A 257 7.31 20.41 -18.48
N PHE A 258 6.87 19.28 -19.05
CA PHE A 258 5.78 19.27 -20.04
C PHE A 258 4.42 19.72 -19.47
N LYS A 259 4.12 19.42 -18.20
CA LYS A 259 2.83 19.76 -17.59
C LYS A 259 2.72 21.23 -17.12
N ASN A 260 3.85 21.88 -16.88
CA ASN A 260 3.92 23.26 -16.39
C ASN A 260 4.06 24.29 -17.53
N ASN A 261 4.12 23.84 -18.78
CA ASN A 261 4.03 24.65 -20.00
C ASN A 261 2.64 24.48 -20.62
#